data_AF-A0A7D5NGF7-F1
#
_entry.id   AF-A0A7D5NGF7-F1
#
_cell.length_a   1.000
_cell.length_b   1.000
_cell.length_c   1.000
_cell.angle_alpha   90.00
_cell.angle_beta   90.00
_cell.angle_gamma   90.00
#
_symmetry.space_group_name_H-M   'P 1'
#
loop_
_entity.id
_entity.type
_entity.pdbx_description
1 polymer ?
#
loop_
_entity_poly.entity_id
_entity_poly.type
_entity_poly.pdbx_seq_one_letter_code
_entity_poly.pdbx_strand_id
1 'polypeptide(L)'
;MFVTMFLTALPALAQDRSDVSDNPAASDASFPMWAYPWDPKVKLPPGDHVPRSVPGSSATFSMAQAQDLYFAPDWHPDDHPPMPEIVARGRKPEVRACGSCHRAEGTGGPENASLAGLPAPYIVQQVADFKSGARKASGPARGPVNLMLQNAKALTDAEVQSAAEYFSRLKPKALIKVVETDLVPMVRLNRNHYVALKSVDKEPIGLRIVEVPADAERFELRDARSPFIAYVPTGSIGRGEALAKTGGSGTTVPCATCHGSDLKGVGPIPSIAGRSPSYLVRQLYDFKQGARAGSLSPLMRPTVEKLAVEDMVALAAYLASLAP
;
A
#
# COMPACT_ATOMS: atom_id res chain seq x y z
N MET A 1 -69.32 -1.45 21.02
CA MET A 1 -68.30 -2.20 20.25
C MET A 1 -67.43 -1.18 19.53
N PHE A 2 -66.28 -0.80 20.11
CA PHE A 2 -65.26 0.01 19.43
C PHE A 2 -63.97 -0.81 19.48
N VAL A 3 -63.50 -1.23 18.31
CA VAL A 3 -62.35 -2.10 18.14
C VAL A 3 -61.09 -1.24 18.04
N THR A 4 -60.18 -1.43 18.99
CA THR A 4 -58.86 -0.82 19.05
C THR A 4 -57.97 -1.41 17.95
N MET A 5 -57.42 -0.55 17.09
CA MET A 5 -56.52 -0.93 16.00
C MET A 5 -55.09 -1.02 16.54
N PHE A 6 -54.53 -2.22 16.61
CA PHE A 6 -53.12 -2.44 16.94
C PHE A 6 -52.25 -2.17 15.71
N LEU A 7 -51.34 -1.18 15.80
CA LEU A 7 -50.22 -1.02 14.87
C LEU A 7 -49.21 -2.14 15.16
N THR A 8 -49.11 -3.12 14.28
CA THR A 8 -48.01 -4.08 14.29
C THR A 8 -46.82 -3.45 13.57
N ALA A 9 -45.78 -3.10 14.34
CA ALA A 9 -44.47 -2.77 13.78
C ALA A 9 -43.90 -4.04 13.13
N LEU A 10 -43.63 -3.98 11.82
CA LEU A 10 -42.86 -5.00 11.12
C LEU A 10 -41.43 -5.01 11.69
N PRO A 11 -40.85 -6.18 12.01
CA PRO A 11 -39.47 -6.24 12.45
C PRO A 11 -38.58 -5.84 11.28
N ALA A 12 -37.68 -4.87 11.50
CA ALA A 12 -36.59 -4.60 10.58
C ALA A 12 -35.74 -5.87 10.47
N LEU A 13 -35.79 -6.53 9.32
CA LEU A 13 -34.86 -7.61 8.98
C LEU A 13 -33.45 -7.00 9.00
N ALA A 14 -32.69 -7.27 10.06
CA ALA A 14 -31.25 -7.06 10.06
C ALA A 14 -30.68 -7.91 8.92
N GLN A 15 -30.30 -7.26 7.82
CA GLN A 15 -29.51 -7.92 6.78
C GLN A 15 -28.22 -8.41 7.44
N ASP A 16 -27.96 -9.71 7.32
CA ASP A 16 -26.69 -10.33 7.71
C ASP A 16 -25.56 -9.71 6.85
N ARG A 17 -24.85 -8.72 7.41
CA ARG A 17 -23.77 -7.96 6.76
C ARG A 17 -22.39 -8.56 7.08
N SER A 18 -22.28 -9.89 7.08
CA SER A 18 -21.00 -10.59 7.26
C SER A 18 -19.99 -10.31 6.14
N ASP A 19 -20.42 -9.68 5.04
CA ASP A 19 -19.60 -9.22 3.92
C ASP A 19 -19.01 -7.81 4.11
N VAL A 20 -19.49 -7.03 5.09
CA VAL A 20 -18.96 -5.71 5.45
C VAL A 20 -18.01 -5.88 6.64
N SER A 21 -16.76 -5.43 6.51
CA SER A 21 -15.84 -5.46 7.65
C SER A 21 -16.24 -4.40 8.68
N ASP A 22 -16.07 -4.73 9.98
CA ASP A 22 -16.05 -3.75 11.07
C ASP A 22 -14.83 -2.84 10.89
N ASN A 23 -14.93 -1.92 9.93
CA ASN A 23 -13.87 -0.98 9.63
C ASN A 23 -13.65 -0.08 10.86
N PRO A 24 -12.41 0.17 11.26
CA PRO A 24 -12.13 1.03 12.40
C PRO A 24 -12.84 2.38 12.22
N ALA A 25 -13.51 2.82 13.30
CA ALA A 25 -14.33 4.02 13.29
C ALA A 25 -13.54 5.23 12.76
N ALA A 26 -14.22 6.08 12.00
CA ALA A 26 -13.67 7.27 11.36
C ALA A 26 -13.05 8.32 12.31
N SER A 27 -13.18 8.14 13.63
CA SER A 27 -12.92 9.16 14.66
C SER A 27 -11.74 8.89 15.60
N ASP A 28 -11.04 7.76 15.52
CA ASP A 28 -9.87 7.54 16.38
C ASP A 28 -8.61 8.18 15.77
N ALA A 29 -8.33 9.42 16.19
CA ALA A 29 -7.19 10.21 15.75
C ALA A 29 -5.86 9.77 16.38
N SER A 30 -5.85 8.83 17.34
CA SER A 30 -4.63 8.45 18.06
C SER A 30 -3.75 7.47 17.27
N PHE A 31 -4.37 6.54 16.54
CA PHE A 31 -3.70 5.58 15.66
C PHE A 31 -4.54 5.36 14.39
N PRO A 32 -3.99 5.58 13.18
CA PRO A 32 -4.74 5.44 11.93
C PRO A 32 -4.92 3.97 11.55
N MET A 33 -5.72 3.22 12.30
CA MET A 33 -5.92 1.76 12.16
C MET A 33 -6.35 1.37 10.74
N TRP A 34 -7.14 2.23 10.08
CA TRP A 34 -7.55 2.08 8.68
C TRP A 34 -6.38 2.01 7.69
N ALA A 35 -5.21 2.60 8.02
CA ALA A 35 -4.03 2.53 7.17
C ALA A 35 -3.31 1.17 7.28
N TYR A 36 -3.71 0.31 8.22
CA TYR A 36 -3.10 -0.98 8.53
C TYR A 36 -4.09 -2.15 8.31
N PRO A 37 -4.68 -2.31 7.11
CA PRO A 37 -5.59 -3.41 6.83
C PRO A 37 -4.91 -4.76 7.09
N TRP A 38 -5.46 -5.52 8.05
CA TRP A 38 -5.02 -6.86 8.37
C TRP A 38 -6.10 -7.62 9.14
N ASP A 39 -6.58 -8.73 8.58
CA ASP A 39 -7.42 -9.68 9.30
C ASP A 39 -6.94 -11.11 9.01
N PRO A 40 -6.29 -11.77 9.98
CA PRO A 40 -5.81 -13.14 9.83
C PRO A 40 -6.96 -14.16 9.78
N LYS A 41 -8.20 -13.80 10.16
CA LYS A 41 -9.36 -14.68 10.11
C LYS A 41 -9.91 -14.85 8.70
N VAL A 42 -9.61 -13.90 7.79
CA VAL A 42 -9.99 -14.02 6.37
C VAL A 42 -9.22 -15.17 5.72
N LYS A 43 -9.93 -16.27 5.46
CA LYS A 43 -9.43 -17.43 4.71
C LYS A 43 -9.60 -17.19 3.22
N LEU A 44 -8.49 -17.03 2.51
CA LEU A 44 -8.50 -17.01 1.05
C LEU A 44 -8.67 -18.44 0.52
N PRO A 45 -9.46 -18.65 -0.55
CA PRO A 45 -9.55 -19.94 -1.21
C PRO A 45 -8.17 -20.43 -1.69
N PRO A 46 -7.90 -21.74 -1.65
CA PRO A 46 -6.73 -22.31 -2.31
C PRO A 46 -6.73 -21.93 -3.80
N GLY A 47 -5.57 -21.56 -4.32
CA GLY A 47 -5.42 -21.27 -5.73
C GLY A 47 -5.64 -22.54 -6.57
N ASP A 48 -6.45 -22.41 -7.62
CA ASP A 48 -6.64 -23.48 -8.60
C ASP A 48 -5.54 -23.45 -9.69
N HIS A 49 -5.59 -24.45 -10.57
CA HIS A 49 -4.69 -24.59 -11.72
C HIS A 49 -5.31 -24.14 -13.04
N VAL A 50 -6.43 -23.41 -13.01
CA VAL A 50 -7.10 -22.92 -14.22
C VAL A 50 -6.27 -21.80 -14.85
N PRO A 51 -5.86 -21.93 -16.13
CA PRO A 51 -5.14 -20.86 -16.83
C PRO A 51 -5.98 -19.59 -16.92
N ARG A 52 -5.38 -18.45 -16.60
CA ARG A 52 -5.98 -17.11 -16.72
C ARG A 52 -5.07 -16.21 -17.52
N SER A 53 -5.66 -15.18 -18.11
CA SER A 53 -4.99 -14.13 -18.87
C SER A 53 -5.34 -12.77 -18.29
N VAL A 54 -4.44 -11.80 -18.45
CA VAL A 54 -4.70 -10.39 -18.12
C VAL A 54 -4.63 -9.51 -19.38
N PRO A 55 -5.26 -8.33 -19.39
CA PRO A 55 -5.28 -7.46 -20.57
C PRO A 55 -3.88 -7.11 -21.08
N GLY A 56 -3.65 -7.30 -22.37
CA GLY A 56 -2.38 -6.96 -23.02
C GLY A 56 -1.21 -7.89 -22.65
N SER A 57 -1.51 -9.12 -22.25
CA SER A 57 -0.53 -10.19 -22.01
C SER A 57 -0.81 -11.39 -22.91
N SER A 58 0.24 -12.02 -23.43
CA SER A 58 0.17 -13.37 -24.04
C SER A 58 0.51 -14.48 -23.04
N ALA A 59 0.90 -14.12 -21.81
CA ALA A 59 1.23 -15.07 -20.76
C ALA A 59 -0.05 -15.63 -20.12
N THR A 60 0.06 -16.84 -19.58
CA THR A 60 -1.02 -17.49 -18.84
C THR A 60 -0.51 -18.02 -17.52
N PHE A 61 -1.17 -17.67 -16.43
CA PHE A 61 -0.88 -18.21 -15.10
C PHE A 61 -2.18 -18.62 -14.40
N SER A 62 -2.07 -19.54 -13.45
CA SER A 62 -3.17 -19.94 -12.58
C SER A 62 -3.16 -19.17 -11.25
N MET A 63 -4.26 -19.27 -10.49
CA MET A 63 -4.32 -18.68 -9.16
C MET A 63 -3.31 -19.35 -8.20
N ALA A 64 -3.06 -20.66 -8.34
CA ALA A 64 -2.01 -21.35 -7.59
C ALA A 64 -0.62 -20.74 -7.84
N GLN A 65 -0.30 -20.41 -9.10
CA GLN A 65 0.95 -19.74 -9.44
C GLN A 65 1.00 -18.31 -8.90
N ALA A 66 -0.11 -17.56 -8.99
CA ALA A 66 -0.22 -16.24 -8.40
C ALA A 66 -0.05 -16.28 -6.86
N GLN A 67 -0.46 -17.34 -6.18
CA GLN A 67 -0.32 -17.48 -4.73
C GLN A 67 1.05 -18.01 -4.28
N ASP A 68 1.86 -18.57 -5.18
CA ASP A 68 3.19 -19.08 -4.85
C ASP A 68 4.16 -17.91 -4.54
N LEU A 69 4.71 -17.91 -3.32
CA LEU A 69 5.63 -16.86 -2.87
C LEU A 69 7.07 -17.05 -3.39
N TYR A 70 7.35 -18.16 -4.07
CA TYR A 70 8.62 -18.46 -4.73
C TYR A 70 8.50 -18.42 -6.25
N PHE A 71 7.46 -17.75 -6.74
CA PHE A 71 7.25 -17.51 -8.16
C PHE A 71 6.66 -16.10 -8.32
N ALA A 72 7.30 -15.27 -9.14
CA ALA A 72 6.76 -13.99 -9.57
C ALA A 72 6.09 -14.18 -10.94
N PRO A 73 4.75 -14.11 -11.03
CA PRO A 73 4.08 -14.09 -12.33
C PRO A 73 4.56 -12.89 -13.14
N ASP A 74 5.09 -13.16 -14.33
CA ASP A 74 5.51 -12.14 -15.28
C ASP A 74 4.49 -12.05 -16.40
N TRP A 75 3.49 -11.20 -16.21
CA TRP A 75 2.44 -10.99 -17.20
C TRP A 75 2.93 -10.13 -18.37
N HIS A 76 3.96 -9.32 -18.19
CA HIS A 76 4.38 -8.31 -19.16
C HIS A 76 5.91 -8.26 -19.27
N PRO A 77 6.55 -9.32 -19.81
CA PRO A 77 8.01 -9.43 -19.85
C PRO A 77 8.67 -8.30 -20.66
N ASP A 78 7.94 -7.68 -21.57
CA ASP A 78 8.42 -6.55 -22.38
C ASP A 78 8.46 -5.21 -21.60
N ASP A 79 7.86 -5.13 -20.41
CA ASP A 79 7.82 -3.90 -19.60
C ASP A 79 9.08 -3.69 -18.74
N HIS A 80 9.99 -4.67 -18.69
CA HIS A 80 11.17 -4.64 -17.83
C HIS A 80 12.35 -5.44 -18.42
N PRO A 81 13.60 -5.16 -18.01
CA PRO A 81 14.73 -6.04 -18.33
C PRO A 81 14.54 -7.43 -17.69
N PRO A 82 15.31 -8.46 -18.11
CA PRO A 82 15.22 -9.78 -17.50
C PRO A 82 15.30 -9.74 -15.97
N MET A 83 14.33 -10.38 -15.31
CA MET A 83 14.31 -10.47 -13.86
C MET A 83 15.46 -11.35 -13.34
N PRO A 84 16.22 -10.90 -12.34
CA PRO A 84 17.16 -11.77 -11.62
C PRO A 84 16.42 -12.90 -10.89
N GLU A 85 17.11 -14.04 -10.68
CA GLU A 85 16.53 -15.21 -9.99
C GLU A 85 15.97 -14.87 -8.59
N ILE A 86 16.65 -14.02 -7.81
CA ILE A 86 16.16 -13.61 -6.49
C ILE A 86 14.81 -12.86 -6.56
N VAL A 87 14.56 -12.15 -7.66
CA VAL A 87 13.31 -11.43 -7.89
C VAL A 87 12.25 -12.39 -8.43
N ALA A 88 12.59 -13.25 -9.39
CA ALA A 88 11.66 -14.14 -10.08
C ALA A 88 11.25 -15.36 -9.25
N ARG A 89 12.19 -15.98 -8.52
CA ARG A 89 11.99 -17.25 -7.81
C ARG A 89 12.43 -17.24 -6.36
N GLY A 90 13.25 -16.28 -5.97
CA GLY A 90 13.87 -16.26 -4.65
C GLY A 90 14.88 -17.40 -4.49
N ARG A 91 15.09 -17.86 -3.25
CA ARG A 91 15.92 -19.01 -2.90
C ARG A 91 15.21 -19.83 -1.83
N LYS A 92 14.67 -20.99 -2.19
CA LYS A 92 13.96 -21.88 -1.27
C LYS A 92 14.93 -22.53 -0.26
N PRO A 93 14.50 -22.77 0.99
CA PRO A 93 13.25 -22.30 1.62
C PRO A 93 13.36 -20.92 2.30
N GLU A 94 14.51 -20.25 2.26
CA GLU A 94 14.76 -19.11 3.16
C GLU A 94 14.28 -17.76 2.60
N VAL A 95 14.29 -17.59 1.27
CA VAL A 95 14.03 -16.31 0.60
C VAL A 95 12.93 -16.46 -0.45
N ARG A 96 11.81 -15.80 -0.21
CA ARG A 96 10.69 -15.66 -1.15
C ARG A 96 11.09 -14.74 -2.30
N ALA A 97 10.51 -14.99 -3.47
CA ALA A 97 10.71 -14.17 -4.67
C ALA A 97 10.28 -12.73 -4.41
N CYS A 98 11.17 -11.75 -4.62
CA CYS A 98 10.84 -10.34 -4.36
C CYS A 98 9.66 -9.89 -5.22
N GLY A 99 9.63 -10.33 -6.48
CA GLY A 99 8.60 -10.02 -7.47
C GLY A 99 7.24 -10.65 -7.13
N SER A 100 7.17 -11.68 -6.28
CA SER A 100 5.87 -12.18 -5.83
C SER A 100 5.11 -11.06 -5.10
N CYS A 101 5.72 -10.41 -4.10
CA CYS A 101 5.09 -9.34 -3.33
C CYS A 101 5.20 -7.95 -3.98
N HIS A 102 6.37 -7.60 -4.51
CA HIS A 102 6.63 -6.27 -5.07
C HIS A 102 6.27 -6.15 -6.55
N ARG A 103 5.80 -7.25 -7.16
CA ARG A 103 5.53 -7.41 -8.60
C ARG A 103 6.81 -7.43 -9.44
N ALA A 104 6.76 -8.04 -10.62
CA ALA A 104 7.91 -8.11 -11.54
C ALA A 104 8.43 -6.71 -11.89
N GLU A 105 7.52 -5.76 -12.12
CA GLU A 105 7.85 -4.38 -12.45
C GLU A 105 7.99 -3.46 -11.22
N GLY A 106 8.00 -4.02 -10.01
CA GLY A 106 8.23 -3.25 -8.79
C GLY A 106 7.09 -2.32 -8.41
N THR A 107 5.88 -2.48 -8.95
CA THR A 107 4.75 -1.57 -8.71
C THR A 107 4.11 -1.74 -7.32
N GLY A 108 4.29 -2.90 -6.69
CA GLY A 108 3.77 -3.19 -5.35
C GLY A 108 2.24 -3.12 -5.26
N GLY A 109 1.74 -2.69 -4.10
CA GLY A 109 0.32 -2.52 -3.80
C GLY A 109 0.11 -1.80 -2.46
N PRO A 110 -1.13 -1.55 -2.01
CA PRO A 110 -1.40 -0.91 -0.71
C PRO A 110 -0.85 -1.68 0.48
N GLU A 111 -0.48 -2.94 0.33
CA GLU A 111 0.10 -3.81 1.35
C GLU A 111 1.64 -3.88 1.27
N ASN A 112 2.23 -3.56 0.10
CA ASN A 112 3.66 -3.69 -0.21
C ASN A 112 4.21 -2.45 -0.92
N ALA A 113 5.37 -1.93 -0.51
CA ALA A 113 5.94 -0.73 -1.13
C ALA A 113 6.25 -0.92 -2.64
N SER A 114 5.92 0.08 -3.47
CA SER A 114 6.50 0.20 -4.81
C SER A 114 8.02 0.40 -4.71
N LEU A 115 8.77 -0.34 -5.52
CA LEU A 115 10.23 -0.32 -5.59
C LEU A 115 10.77 0.27 -6.91
N ALA A 116 9.94 0.33 -7.94
CA ALA A 116 10.34 0.80 -9.26
C ALA A 116 10.96 2.20 -9.19
N GLY A 117 12.15 2.36 -9.77
CA GLY A 117 12.85 3.64 -9.86
C GLY A 117 13.40 4.19 -8.54
N LEU A 118 13.30 3.44 -7.44
CA LEU A 118 13.95 3.84 -6.19
C LEU A 118 15.47 3.78 -6.33
N PRO A 119 16.25 4.72 -5.73
CA PRO A 119 17.69 4.65 -5.77
C PRO A 119 18.21 3.31 -5.22
N ALA A 120 19.13 2.64 -5.94
CA ALA A 120 19.70 1.37 -5.47
C ALA A 120 20.29 1.46 -4.06
N PRO A 121 21.06 2.51 -3.67
CA PRO A 121 21.56 2.65 -2.30
C PRO A 121 20.44 2.77 -1.26
N TYR A 122 19.32 3.40 -1.63
CA TYR A 122 18.15 3.48 -0.75
C TYR A 122 17.57 2.09 -0.51
N ILE A 123 17.37 1.28 -1.57
CA ILE A 123 16.85 -0.10 -1.46
C ILE A 123 17.77 -0.95 -0.57
N VAL A 124 19.09 -0.91 -0.81
CA VAL A 124 20.09 -1.62 0.00
C VAL A 124 19.96 -1.23 1.47
N GLN A 125 19.93 0.08 1.76
CA GLN A 125 19.80 0.58 3.13
C GLN A 125 18.47 0.14 3.76
N GLN A 126 17.37 0.15 3.01
CA GLN A 126 16.07 -0.28 3.53
C GLN A 126 16.08 -1.76 3.94
N VAL A 127 16.73 -2.63 3.16
CA VAL A 127 16.87 -4.04 3.52
C VAL A 127 17.77 -4.21 4.74
N ALA A 128 18.87 -3.45 4.85
CA ALA A 128 19.73 -3.45 6.03
C ALA A 128 18.97 -3.01 7.30
N ASP A 129 18.11 -2.00 7.20
CA ASP A 129 17.28 -1.52 8.30
C ASP A 129 16.24 -2.58 8.73
N PHE A 130 15.65 -3.32 7.78
CA PHE A 130 14.77 -4.45 8.09
C PHE A 130 15.54 -5.61 8.75
N LYS A 131 16.74 -5.93 8.23
CA LYS A 131 17.59 -7.03 8.70
C LYS A 131 18.06 -6.80 10.14
N SER A 132 18.40 -5.56 10.50
CA SER A 132 18.79 -5.17 11.86
C SER A 132 17.62 -5.00 12.83
N GLY A 133 16.38 -4.91 12.32
CA GLY A 133 15.18 -4.59 13.11
C GLY A 133 15.00 -3.09 13.39
N ALA A 134 15.88 -2.23 12.86
CA ALA A 134 15.73 -0.78 12.92
C ALA A 134 14.50 -0.26 12.16
N ARG A 135 13.97 -1.05 11.21
CA ARG A 135 12.72 -0.78 10.52
C ARG A 135 11.67 -1.86 10.79
N LYS A 136 10.57 -1.46 11.43
CA LYS A 136 9.38 -2.27 11.72
C LYS A 136 8.12 -1.39 11.59
N ALA A 137 6.94 -1.97 11.81
CA ALA A 137 5.67 -1.21 11.82
C ALA A 137 5.30 -0.80 13.26
N SER A 138 4.75 0.40 13.43
CA SER A 138 4.20 0.89 14.70
C SER A 138 2.84 0.30 15.05
N GLY A 139 2.14 -0.21 14.04
CA GLY A 139 0.79 -0.77 14.17
C GLY A 139 0.76 -2.25 14.57
N PRO A 140 -0.44 -2.85 14.57
CA PRO A 140 -0.62 -4.29 14.75
C PRO A 140 0.27 -5.08 13.79
N ALA A 141 0.74 -6.25 14.24
CA ALA A 141 1.55 -7.13 13.42
C ALA A 141 0.77 -7.53 12.15
N ARG A 142 1.30 -7.17 10.98
CA ARG A 142 0.69 -7.48 9.67
C ARG A 142 1.53 -8.53 8.94
N GLY A 143 0.85 -9.46 8.27
CA GLY A 143 1.48 -10.51 7.46
C GLY A 143 2.57 -9.99 6.53
N PRO A 144 2.30 -9.02 5.64
CA PRO A 144 3.28 -8.55 4.66
C PRO A 144 4.59 -8.02 5.26
N VAL A 145 4.53 -7.20 6.33
CA VAL A 145 5.72 -6.66 6.99
C VAL A 145 6.51 -7.77 7.69
N ASN A 146 5.82 -8.71 8.35
CA ASN A 146 6.48 -9.86 8.97
C ASN A 146 7.20 -10.74 7.95
N LEU A 147 6.59 -10.96 6.78
CA LEU A 147 7.23 -11.69 5.68
C LEU A 147 8.48 -10.95 5.18
N MET A 148 8.43 -9.62 5.03
CA MET A 148 9.59 -8.83 4.64
C MET A 148 10.73 -8.90 5.68
N LEU A 149 10.41 -8.82 6.98
CA LEU A 149 11.39 -8.98 8.06
C LEU A 149 12.05 -10.35 8.05
N GLN A 150 11.29 -11.42 7.79
CA GLN A 150 11.83 -12.78 7.63
C GLN A 150 12.75 -12.86 6.40
N ASN A 151 12.30 -12.33 5.25
CA ASN A 151 13.08 -12.33 4.02
C ASN A 151 14.41 -11.57 4.19
N ALA A 152 14.36 -10.38 4.78
CA ALA A 152 15.53 -9.53 5.01
C ALA A 152 16.62 -10.21 5.85
N LYS A 153 16.22 -11.02 6.84
CA LYS A 153 17.17 -11.78 7.68
C LYS A 153 17.93 -12.85 6.90
N ALA A 154 17.29 -13.45 5.90
CA ALA A 154 17.86 -14.55 5.11
C ALA A 154 18.65 -14.10 3.87
N LEU A 155 18.46 -12.85 3.44
CA LEU A 155 19.13 -12.29 2.26
C LEU A 155 20.64 -12.09 2.48
N THR A 156 21.41 -12.48 1.47
CA THR A 156 22.84 -12.14 1.32
C THR A 156 23.00 -10.76 0.68
N ASP A 157 24.15 -10.11 0.88
CA ASP A 157 24.38 -8.77 0.34
C ASP A 157 24.38 -8.76 -1.20
N ALA A 158 24.87 -9.84 -1.83
CA ALA A 158 24.82 -10.01 -3.29
C ALA A 158 23.39 -10.12 -3.83
N GLU A 159 22.51 -10.84 -3.12
CA GLU A 159 21.09 -10.93 -3.46
C GLU A 159 20.38 -9.58 -3.33
N VAL A 160 20.69 -8.82 -2.28
CA VAL A 160 20.16 -7.46 -2.09
C VAL A 160 20.63 -6.53 -3.20
N GLN A 161 21.93 -6.57 -3.55
CA GLN A 161 22.50 -5.74 -4.60
C GLN A 161 21.86 -6.05 -5.96
N SER A 162 21.71 -7.34 -6.30
CA SER A 162 21.07 -7.77 -7.55
C SER A 162 19.62 -7.26 -7.66
N ALA A 163 18.84 -7.37 -6.58
CA ALA A 163 17.47 -6.87 -6.55
C ALA A 163 17.42 -5.32 -6.61
N ALA A 164 18.30 -4.63 -5.88
CA ALA A 164 18.36 -3.16 -5.86
C ALA A 164 18.73 -2.59 -7.24
N GLU A 165 19.69 -3.20 -7.92
CA GLU A 165 20.05 -2.85 -9.30
C GLU A 165 18.90 -3.06 -10.26
N TYR A 166 18.17 -4.17 -10.12
CA TYR A 166 17.01 -4.43 -10.95
C TYR A 166 15.91 -3.39 -10.76
N PHE A 167 15.38 -3.23 -9.53
CA PHE A 167 14.25 -2.35 -9.26
C PHE A 167 14.57 -0.86 -9.51
N SER A 168 15.81 -0.43 -9.27
CA SER A 168 16.22 0.97 -9.49
C SER A 168 16.22 1.39 -10.96
N ARG A 169 16.34 0.44 -11.89
CA ARG A 169 16.28 0.70 -13.35
C ARG A 169 14.87 0.70 -13.91
N LEU A 170 13.88 0.25 -13.14
CA LEU A 170 12.50 0.18 -13.60
C LEU A 170 11.88 1.58 -13.61
N LYS A 171 10.95 1.79 -14.54
CA LYS A 171 10.19 3.03 -14.63
C LYS A 171 8.99 2.95 -13.68
N PRO A 172 8.81 3.94 -12.76
CA PRO A 172 7.60 4.05 -11.97
C PRO A 172 6.36 4.13 -12.87
N LYS A 173 5.27 3.45 -12.48
CA LYS A 173 3.99 3.45 -13.22
C LYS A 173 2.95 4.28 -12.46
N ALA A 174 2.22 5.14 -13.17
CA ALA A 174 1.11 5.91 -12.63
C ALA A 174 -0.16 5.04 -12.58
N LEU A 175 -0.33 4.28 -11.48
CA LEU A 175 -1.43 3.31 -11.34
C LEU A 175 -2.52 3.74 -10.37
N ILE A 176 -2.31 4.81 -9.61
CA ILE A 176 -3.24 5.25 -8.56
C ILE A 176 -4.01 6.47 -9.07
N LYS A 177 -5.33 6.37 -9.07
CA LYS A 177 -6.23 7.51 -9.25
C LYS A 177 -6.70 7.99 -7.88
N VAL A 178 -6.31 9.19 -7.50
CA VAL A 178 -6.80 9.83 -6.26
C VAL A 178 -8.14 10.50 -6.52
N VAL A 179 -9.12 10.28 -5.64
CA VAL A 179 -10.47 10.84 -5.73
C VAL A 179 -10.86 11.46 -4.39
N GLU A 180 -11.07 12.78 -4.39
CA GLU A 180 -11.66 13.50 -3.25
C GLU A 180 -13.17 13.23 -3.18
N THR A 181 -13.65 12.78 -2.02
CA THR A 181 -15.07 12.49 -1.80
C THR A 181 -15.40 12.48 -0.31
N ASP A 182 -16.65 12.76 0.05
CA ASP A 182 -17.15 12.60 1.42
C ASP A 182 -17.76 11.20 1.65
N LEU A 183 -18.10 10.50 0.57
CA LEU A 183 -18.72 9.17 0.57
C LEU A 183 -17.91 8.18 -0.26
N VAL A 184 -17.61 7.01 0.30
CA VAL A 184 -16.89 5.91 -0.36
C VAL A 184 -17.80 4.71 -0.59
N PRO A 185 -17.52 3.86 -1.59
CA PRO A 185 -18.20 2.58 -1.69
C PRO A 185 -18.00 1.78 -0.41
N MET A 186 -18.98 0.94 -0.05
CA MET A 186 -18.76 -0.05 1.00
C MET A 186 -17.55 -0.92 0.63
N VAL A 187 -16.68 -1.20 1.61
CA VAL A 187 -15.50 -2.03 1.42
C VAL A 187 -15.48 -3.20 2.40
N ARG A 188 -14.82 -4.27 1.98
CA ARG A 188 -14.45 -5.38 2.86
C ARG A 188 -12.95 -5.55 2.91
N LEU A 189 -12.48 -6.08 4.02
CA LEU A 189 -11.08 -6.46 4.18
C LEU A 189 -10.81 -7.79 3.47
N ASN A 190 -9.87 -7.78 2.53
CA ASN A 190 -9.42 -8.94 1.78
C ASN A 190 -8.05 -9.39 2.30
N ARG A 191 -8.04 -9.82 3.58
CA ARG A 191 -6.87 -10.17 4.40
C ARG A 191 -5.89 -9.02 4.67
N ASN A 192 -5.37 -8.32 3.67
CA ASN A 192 -4.30 -7.31 3.83
C ASN A 192 -4.50 -6.01 3.03
N HIS A 193 -5.60 -5.88 2.30
CA HIS A 193 -6.02 -4.68 1.57
C HIS A 193 -7.55 -4.61 1.52
N TYR A 194 -8.09 -3.45 1.17
CA TYR A 194 -9.53 -3.27 0.98
C TYR A 194 -9.97 -3.64 -0.44
N VAL A 195 -11.17 -4.21 -0.55
CA VAL A 195 -11.85 -4.44 -1.84
C VAL A 195 -13.22 -3.77 -1.76
N ALA A 196 -13.56 -3.00 -2.79
CA ALA A 196 -14.89 -2.41 -2.91
C ALA A 196 -15.95 -3.48 -3.16
N LEU A 197 -17.07 -3.37 -2.45
CA LEU A 197 -18.25 -4.19 -2.71
C LEU A 197 -18.96 -3.67 -3.96
N LYS A 198 -19.66 -4.57 -4.67
CA LYS A 198 -20.46 -4.21 -5.86
C LYS A 198 -21.82 -3.56 -5.51
N SER A 199 -22.06 -3.24 -4.23
CA SER A 199 -23.27 -2.56 -3.78
C SER A 199 -23.30 -1.10 -4.23
N VAL A 200 -24.49 -0.52 -4.33
CA VAL A 200 -24.71 0.92 -4.51
C VAL A 200 -24.56 1.71 -3.21
N ASP A 201 -24.56 1.02 -2.07
CA ASP A 201 -24.42 1.62 -0.75
C ASP A 201 -23.06 2.31 -0.60
N LYS A 202 -23.07 3.40 0.17
CA LYS A 202 -21.88 4.18 0.49
C LYS A 202 -21.81 4.47 1.98
N GLU A 203 -20.60 4.68 2.46
CA GLU A 203 -20.33 5.11 3.83
C GLU A 203 -19.55 6.43 3.86
N PRO A 204 -19.69 7.25 4.91
CA PRO A 204 -18.86 8.43 5.11
C PRO A 204 -17.38 8.07 5.20
N ILE A 205 -16.52 8.80 4.48
CA ILE A 205 -15.08 8.54 4.51
C ILE A 205 -14.43 8.95 5.84
N GLY A 206 -14.88 10.06 6.42
CA GLY A 206 -14.27 10.67 7.60
C GLY A 206 -12.82 11.09 7.34
N LEU A 207 -11.90 10.67 8.22
CA LEU A 207 -10.46 10.96 8.09
C LEU A 207 -9.65 9.83 7.44
N ARG A 208 -10.31 8.89 6.77
CA ARG A 208 -9.68 7.69 6.21
C ARG A 208 -9.19 7.94 4.79
N ILE A 209 -8.17 7.18 4.39
CA ILE A 209 -7.92 6.89 2.98
C ILE A 209 -8.42 5.48 2.70
N VAL A 210 -9.26 5.33 1.69
CA VAL A 210 -9.79 4.03 1.26
C VAL A 210 -9.19 3.72 -0.11
N GLU A 211 -8.17 2.88 -0.12
CA GLU A 211 -7.45 2.47 -1.33
C GLU A 211 -7.86 1.06 -1.74
N VAL A 212 -8.46 0.94 -2.92
CA VAL A 212 -9.01 -0.32 -3.45
C VAL A 212 -8.50 -0.56 -4.87
N PRO A 213 -8.26 -1.82 -5.27
CA PRO A 213 -7.98 -2.13 -6.66
C PRO A 213 -9.22 -1.81 -7.51
N ALA A 214 -9.03 -1.24 -8.69
CA ALA A 214 -10.13 -1.01 -9.63
C ALA A 214 -10.67 -2.34 -10.19
N ASP A 215 -9.82 -3.37 -10.23
CA ASP A 215 -10.17 -4.75 -10.53
C ASP A 215 -9.48 -5.67 -9.51
N ALA A 216 -10.28 -6.23 -8.60
CA ALA A 216 -9.78 -7.07 -7.52
C ALA A 216 -9.22 -8.41 -8.01
N GLU A 217 -9.84 -9.04 -9.02
CA GLU A 217 -9.35 -10.31 -9.54
C GLU A 217 -8.00 -10.14 -10.23
N ARG A 218 -7.88 -9.10 -11.05
CA ARG A 218 -6.62 -8.75 -11.70
C ARG A 218 -5.49 -8.46 -10.70
N PHE A 219 -5.81 -7.80 -9.59
CA PHE A 219 -4.85 -7.54 -8.52
C PHE A 219 -4.42 -8.83 -7.79
N GLU A 220 -5.36 -9.74 -7.51
CA GLU A 220 -5.06 -11.06 -6.92
C GLU A 220 -4.18 -11.91 -7.83
N LEU A 221 -4.33 -11.78 -9.15
CA LEU A 221 -3.46 -12.40 -10.14
C LEU A 221 -2.04 -11.81 -10.19
N ARG A 222 -1.76 -10.80 -9.35
CA ARG A 222 -0.46 -10.13 -9.25
C ARG A 222 -0.04 -9.39 -10.52
N ASP A 223 -0.99 -8.96 -11.35
CA ASP A 223 -0.68 -8.13 -12.50
C ASP A 223 -0.16 -6.75 -12.03
N ALA A 224 1.07 -6.42 -12.43
CA ALA A 224 1.73 -5.17 -12.09
C ALA A 224 1.11 -3.94 -12.74
N ARG A 225 0.24 -4.10 -13.76
CA ARG A 225 -0.55 -3.04 -14.39
C ARG A 225 -1.94 -2.86 -13.75
N SER A 226 -2.22 -3.54 -12.63
CA SER A 226 -3.48 -3.39 -11.89
C SER A 226 -3.63 -1.96 -11.33
N PRO A 227 -4.65 -1.18 -11.75
CA PRO A 227 -4.85 0.17 -11.26
C PRO A 227 -5.59 0.18 -9.93
N PHE A 228 -5.41 1.27 -9.19
CA PHE A 228 -6.02 1.54 -7.90
C PHE A 228 -6.82 2.83 -7.92
N ILE A 229 -7.89 2.86 -7.12
CA ILE A 229 -8.60 4.09 -6.77
C ILE A 229 -8.33 4.33 -5.28
N ALA A 230 -7.76 5.50 -4.98
CA ALA A 230 -7.56 5.97 -3.62
C ALA A 230 -8.55 7.08 -3.32
N TYR A 231 -9.59 6.75 -2.56
CA TYR A 231 -10.52 7.76 -2.06
C TYR A 231 -9.92 8.46 -0.86
N VAL A 232 -9.97 9.79 -0.86
CA VAL A 232 -9.44 10.66 0.19
C VAL A 232 -10.49 11.71 0.58
N PRO A 233 -10.44 12.28 1.80
CA PRO A 233 -11.40 13.29 2.22
C PRO A 233 -11.32 14.55 1.34
N THR A 234 -12.47 15.18 1.08
CA THR A 234 -12.55 16.39 0.25
C THR A 234 -11.60 17.50 0.75
N GLY A 235 -10.84 18.11 -0.16
CA GLY A 235 -9.85 19.16 0.14
C GLY A 235 -8.49 18.66 0.65
N SER A 236 -8.29 17.35 0.81
CA SER A 236 -7.03 16.77 1.26
C SER A 236 -5.85 17.05 0.33
N ILE A 237 -6.07 17.05 -1.00
CA ILE A 237 -5.02 17.30 -1.98
C ILE A 237 -4.50 18.74 -1.84
N GLY A 238 -5.41 19.72 -1.82
CA GLY A 238 -5.03 21.14 -1.69
C GLY A 238 -4.34 21.44 -0.35
N ARG A 239 -4.85 20.88 0.76
CA ARG A 239 -4.20 21.00 2.07
C ARG A 239 -2.81 20.33 2.07
N GLY A 240 -2.70 19.15 1.48
CA GLY A 240 -1.46 18.39 1.37
C GLY A 240 -0.39 19.12 0.56
N GLU A 241 -0.78 19.72 -0.56
CA GLU A 241 0.08 20.55 -1.39
C GLU A 241 0.64 21.75 -0.60
N ALA A 242 -0.24 22.47 0.11
CA ALA A 242 0.15 23.62 0.92
C ALA A 242 1.16 23.22 2.01
N LEU A 243 0.90 22.12 2.73
CA LEU A 243 1.82 21.57 3.73
C LEU A 243 3.16 21.17 3.11
N ALA A 244 3.14 20.43 2.00
CA ALA A 244 4.33 19.93 1.34
C ALA A 244 5.22 21.07 0.81
N LYS A 245 4.63 22.16 0.31
CA LYS A 245 5.36 23.30 -0.25
C LYS A 245 5.87 24.28 0.81
N THR A 246 5.08 24.52 1.86
CA THR A 246 5.35 25.64 2.80
C THR A 246 5.82 25.18 4.17
N GLY A 247 5.68 23.89 4.50
CA GLY A 247 5.91 23.38 5.85
C GLY A 247 4.79 23.72 6.85
N GLY A 248 3.72 24.41 6.42
CA GLY A 248 2.58 24.74 7.28
C GLY A 248 2.95 25.52 8.52
N SER A 249 3.81 26.55 8.39
CA SER A 249 4.30 27.36 9.51
C SER A 249 4.99 26.54 10.62
N GLY A 250 5.73 25.50 10.23
CA GLY A 250 6.52 24.67 11.15
C GLY A 250 5.81 23.41 11.66
N THR A 251 4.63 23.09 11.11
CA THR A 251 3.98 21.78 11.25
C THR A 251 4.83 20.66 10.63
N THR A 252 5.53 20.97 9.54
CA THR A 252 6.50 20.08 8.89
C THR A 252 7.60 20.89 8.21
N VAL A 253 8.51 20.20 7.54
CA VAL A 253 9.54 20.80 6.68
C VAL A 253 9.07 20.69 5.23
N PRO A 254 9.21 21.74 4.39
CA PRO A 254 8.90 21.65 2.97
C PRO A 254 9.58 20.43 2.32
N CYS A 255 8.78 19.53 1.74
CA CYS A 255 9.25 18.21 1.31
C CYS A 255 10.33 18.29 0.23
N ALA A 256 10.20 19.28 -0.66
CA ALA A 256 11.11 19.51 -1.77
C ALA A 256 12.54 19.86 -1.34
N THR A 257 12.73 20.31 -0.09
CA THR A 257 14.06 20.57 0.51
C THR A 257 14.97 19.35 0.42
N CYS A 258 14.40 18.14 0.55
CA CYS A 258 15.15 16.89 0.54
C CYS A 258 14.78 16.00 -0.65
N HIS A 259 13.49 15.93 -1.00
CA HIS A 259 12.98 15.00 -2.01
C HIS A 259 13.06 15.54 -3.45
N GLY A 260 13.70 16.69 -3.67
CA GLY A 260 13.78 17.34 -4.99
C GLY A 260 12.55 18.20 -5.30
N SER A 261 12.69 19.11 -6.26
CA SER A 261 11.64 20.10 -6.59
C SER A 261 10.34 19.48 -7.12
N ASP A 262 10.43 18.33 -7.76
CA ASP A 262 9.32 17.54 -8.28
C ASP A 262 8.95 16.34 -7.38
N LEU A 263 9.62 16.23 -6.22
CA LEU A 263 9.42 15.16 -5.23
C LEU A 263 9.77 13.75 -5.74
N LYS A 264 10.58 13.67 -6.81
CA LYS A 264 11.05 12.41 -7.43
C LYS A 264 12.37 11.88 -6.86
N GLY A 265 12.87 12.50 -5.80
CA GLY A 265 14.08 12.08 -5.11
C GLY A 265 15.36 12.66 -5.70
N VAL A 266 16.42 12.68 -4.89
CA VAL A 266 17.75 13.17 -5.27
C VAL A 266 18.80 12.31 -4.57
N GLY A 267 19.75 11.75 -5.34
CA GLY A 267 20.79 10.88 -4.78
C GLY A 267 20.19 9.69 -4.00
N PRO A 268 20.53 9.49 -2.72
CA PRO A 268 19.97 8.40 -1.91
C PRO A 268 18.57 8.71 -1.34
N ILE A 269 18.06 9.94 -1.51
CA ILE A 269 16.74 10.32 -1.01
C ILE A 269 15.68 9.82 -1.99
N PRO A 270 14.69 9.02 -1.54
CA PRO A 270 13.77 8.33 -2.43
C PRO A 270 12.75 9.29 -3.06
N SER A 271 12.23 8.91 -4.22
CA SER A 271 10.98 9.45 -4.76
C SER A 271 9.82 9.20 -3.78
N ILE A 272 8.99 10.23 -3.59
CA ILE A 272 7.74 10.17 -2.82
C ILE A 272 6.50 10.50 -3.67
N ALA A 273 6.68 10.95 -4.91
CA ALA A 273 5.61 11.21 -5.86
C ALA A 273 4.95 9.91 -6.36
N GLY A 274 3.63 9.94 -6.55
CA GLY A 274 2.83 8.86 -7.11
C GLY A 274 2.81 7.56 -6.31
N ARG A 275 3.21 7.59 -5.03
CA ARG A 275 3.22 6.41 -4.16
C ARG A 275 1.85 6.14 -3.56
N SER A 276 1.59 4.89 -3.17
CA SER A 276 0.38 4.51 -2.43
C SER A 276 0.17 5.44 -1.22
N PRO A 277 -0.99 6.10 -1.11
CA PRO A 277 -1.26 6.99 -0.01
C PRO A 277 -1.37 6.25 1.33
N SER A 278 -1.93 5.03 1.34
CA SER A 278 -1.94 4.19 2.55
C SER A 278 -0.52 3.84 3.00
N TYR A 279 0.38 3.59 2.04
CA TYR A 279 1.80 3.40 2.34
C TYR A 279 2.44 4.65 2.94
N LEU A 280 2.21 5.83 2.34
CA LEU A 280 2.78 7.09 2.80
C LEU A 280 2.35 7.45 4.23
N VAL A 281 1.06 7.31 4.55
CA VAL A 281 0.55 7.53 5.93
C VAL A 281 1.28 6.62 6.91
N ARG A 282 1.39 5.32 6.61
CA ARG A 282 2.14 4.40 7.47
C ARG A 282 3.59 4.82 7.63
N GLN A 283 4.26 5.27 6.56
CA GLN A 283 5.67 5.67 6.67
C GLN A 283 5.85 6.91 7.54
N LEU A 284 5.01 7.94 7.35
CA LEU A 284 5.03 9.15 8.17
C LEU A 284 4.77 8.81 9.64
N TYR A 285 3.80 7.94 9.90
CA TYR A 285 3.47 7.47 11.24
C TYR A 285 4.60 6.65 11.86
N ASP A 286 5.16 5.68 11.13
CA ASP A 286 6.26 4.81 11.60
C ASP A 286 7.53 5.63 11.93
N PHE A 287 7.81 6.70 11.16
CA PHE A 287 8.89 7.65 11.51
C PHE A 287 8.56 8.44 12.78
N LYS A 288 7.33 8.96 12.91
CA LYS A 288 6.89 9.74 14.08
C LYS A 288 7.00 8.94 15.36
N GLN A 289 6.64 7.67 15.31
CA GLN A 289 6.67 6.75 16.44
C GLN A 289 8.04 6.06 16.65
N GLY A 290 9.03 6.32 15.79
CA GLY A 290 10.34 5.70 15.88
C GLY A 290 10.40 4.19 15.55
N ALA A 291 9.34 3.61 14.97
CA ALA A 291 9.39 2.24 14.46
C ALA A 291 10.24 2.12 13.19
N ARG A 292 10.43 3.24 12.49
CA ARG A 292 11.41 3.38 11.40
C ARG A 292 12.59 4.22 11.89
N ALA A 293 13.61 3.57 12.43
CA ALA A 293 14.77 4.15 13.09
C ALA A 293 16.12 3.74 12.45
N GLY A 294 16.15 3.55 11.13
CA GLY A 294 17.37 3.27 10.36
C GLY A 294 18.32 4.48 10.29
N SER A 295 19.47 4.31 9.62
CA SER A 295 20.55 5.31 9.58
C SER A 295 20.12 6.68 9.06
N LEU A 296 19.22 6.72 8.06
CA LEU A 296 18.69 7.94 7.46
C LEU A 296 17.42 8.46 8.14
N SER A 297 16.80 7.68 9.04
CA SER A 297 15.56 8.06 9.72
C SER A 297 15.64 9.37 10.54
N PRO A 298 16.76 9.72 11.20
CA PRO A 298 16.85 10.99 11.92
C PRO A 298 16.55 12.22 11.06
N LEU A 299 16.82 12.16 9.75
CA LEU A 299 16.53 13.25 8.82
C LEU A 299 15.02 13.53 8.66
N MET A 300 14.17 12.51 8.83
CA MET A 300 12.72 12.64 8.73
C MET A 300 12.07 13.12 10.03
N ARG A 301 12.78 13.11 11.16
CA ARG A 301 12.19 13.42 12.47
C ARG A 301 11.58 14.83 12.53
N PRO A 302 12.26 15.91 12.11
CA PRO A 302 11.68 17.25 12.08
C PRO A 302 10.45 17.36 11.17
N THR A 303 10.35 16.49 10.16
CA THR A 303 9.24 16.45 9.22
C THR A 303 7.97 15.87 9.85
N VAL A 304 8.09 14.92 10.78
CA VAL A 304 6.95 14.11 11.25
C VAL A 304 6.56 14.35 12.71
N GLU A 305 7.47 14.90 13.53
CA GLU A 305 7.27 15.01 14.99
C GLU A 305 6.01 15.78 15.38
N LYS A 306 5.59 16.77 14.57
CA LYS A 306 4.40 17.60 14.80
C LYS A 306 3.18 17.23 13.97
N LEU A 307 3.30 16.32 13.00
CA LEU A 307 2.18 15.96 12.13
C LEU A 307 1.05 15.30 12.92
N ALA A 308 -0.17 15.81 12.78
CA ALA A 308 -1.37 15.06 13.15
C ALA A 308 -1.70 14.01 12.08
N VAL A 309 -2.59 13.06 12.37
CA VAL A 309 -2.99 12.03 11.38
C VAL A 309 -3.64 12.68 10.17
N GLU A 310 -4.41 13.75 10.36
CA GLU A 310 -5.06 14.53 9.31
C GLU A 310 -4.04 15.20 8.38
N ASP A 311 -2.91 15.64 8.92
CA ASP A 311 -1.82 16.19 8.11
C ASP A 311 -1.13 15.09 7.28
N MET A 312 -0.94 13.91 7.88
CA MET A 312 -0.39 12.76 7.16
C MET A 312 -1.32 12.31 6.02
N VAL A 313 -2.64 12.33 6.25
CA VAL A 313 -3.66 12.03 5.22
C VAL A 313 -3.59 13.04 4.09
N ALA A 314 -3.55 14.33 4.40
CA ALA A 314 -3.46 15.39 3.40
C ALA A 314 -2.16 15.28 2.58
N LEU A 315 -1.00 15.14 3.24
CA LEU A 315 0.28 14.93 2.58
C LEU A 315 0.26 13.70 1.67
N ALA A 316 -0.26 12.56 2.15
CA ALA A 316 -0.34 11.34 1.37
C ALA A 316 -1.28 11.48 0.16
N ALA A 317 -2.42 12.16 0.31
CA ALA A 317 -3.36 12.44 -0.78
C ALA A 317 -2.70 13.25 -1.90
N TYR A 318 -1.99 14.33 -1.55
CA TYR A 318 -1.24 15.14 -2.50
C TYR A 318 -0.12 14.35 -3.17
N LEU A 319 0.75 13.71 -2.39
CA LEU A 319 1.89 12.97 -2.95
C LEU A 319 1.46 11.83 -3.88
N ALA A 320 0.37 11.14 -3.56
CA ALA A 320 -0.19 10.09 -4.40
C ALA A 320 -0.83 10.61 -5.70
N SER A 321 -1.26 11.88 -5.74
CA SER A 321 -1.86 12.47 -6.95
C SER A 321 -0.81 12.97 -7.96
N LEU A 322 0.46 13.04 -7.55
CA LEU A 322 1.56 13.43 -8.42
C LEU A 322 1.93 12.32 -9.41
N ALA A 323 2.43 12.72 -10.57
CA ALA A 323 3.06 11.79 -11.50
C ALA A 323 4.36 11.23 -10.89
N PRO A 324 4.55 9.90 -10.89
CA PRO A 324 5.70 9.26 -10.28
C PRO A 324 7.02 9.51 -11.03
#